data_AF-A0A6I1F1B4-F1
#
_entry.id   AF-A0A6I1F1B4-F1
#
_cell.length_a   1.000
_cell.length_b   1.000
_cell.length_c   1.000
_cell.angle_alpha   90.00
_cell.angle_beta   90.00
_cell.angle_gamma   90.00
#
_symmetry.space_group_name_H-M   'P 1'
#
loop_
_entity.id
_entity.type
_entity.pdbx_description
1 polymer ?
#
loop_
_entity_poly.entity_id
_entity_poly.type
_entity_poly.pdbx_seq_one_letter_code
_entity_poly.pdbx_strand_id
1 'polypeptide(L)'
;MKQDHHYQFNQQYITALDQYFDKDPYKAWYDQSFEPLLNGLHASFYGNKENTVLHTDICSPLATNPTWDSLTKEAKKDLQTEGVQLWHELVEYLQPDVILISVAGEHLAKLQFKTVSDWETIYTLPNQRYLINSKKVQLAHKTASIYFGRAAEMPFGLVSPENKEKMGKHIKALTEKSDQPIDLKPFLHSAIKSEHHDAEYFRWNQEAN
;
A
#
# COMPACT_ATOMS: atom_id res chain seq x y z
N MET A 1 -34.88 -11.19 -16.30
CA MET A 1 -34.19 -10.07 -16.96
C MET A 1 -33.98 -10.43 -18.42
N LYS A 2 -34.30 -9.56 -19.37
CA LYS A 2 -34.01 -9.82 -20.79
C LYS A 2 -32.49 -9.75 -20.99
N GLN A 3 -31.89 -10.83 -21.46
CA GLN A 3 -30.50 -10.85 -21.90
C GLN A 3 -30.43 -10.04 -23.20
N ASP A 4 -30.02 -8.79 -23.12
CA ASP A 4 -29.71 -7.97 -24.29
C ASP A 4 -28.21 -8.03 -24.61
N HIS A 5 -27.83 -7.38 -25.71
CA HIS A 5 -26.44 -7.34 -26.19
C HIS A 5 -25.48 -6.73 -25.15
N HIS A 6 -25.96 -5.78 -24.32
CA HIS A 6 -25.15 -5.16 -23.28
C HIS A 6 -24.88 -6.12 -22.12
N TYR A 7 -25.87 -6.94 -21.75
CA TYR A 7 -25.66 -7.97 -20.73
C TYR A 7 -24.58 -8.97 -21.15
N GLN A 8 -24.63 -9.47 -22.40
CA GLN A 8 -23.64 -10.44 -22.89
C GLN A 8 -22.24 -9.83 -22.98
N PHE A 9 -22.12 -8.61 -23.51
CA PHE A 9 -20.85 -7.89 -23.55
C PHE A 9 -20.26 -7.70 -22.15
N ASN A 10 -21.07 -7.26 -21.17
CA ASN A 10 -20.62 -7.06 -19.80
C ASN A 10 -20.14 -8.37 -19.16
N GLN A 11 -20.84 -9.49 -19.37
CA GLN A 11 -20.40 -10.79 -18.85
C GLN A 11 -19.08 -11.26 -19.47
N GLN A 12 -18.91 -11.07 -20.78
CA GLN A 12 -17.65 -11.39 -21.47
C GLN A 12 -16.51 -10.51 -20.96
N TYR A 13 -16.76 -9.22 -20.77
CA TYR A 13 -15.78 -8.28 -20.24
C TYR A 13 -15.36 -8.64 -18.81
N ILE A 14 -16.31 -8.89 -17.91
CA ILE A 14 -16.03 -9.32 -16.53
C ILE A 14 -15.23 -10.63 -16.52
N THR A 15 -15.64 -11.60 -17.34
CA THR A 15 -14.94 -12.89 -17.45
C THR A 15 -13.51 -12.70 -17.94
N ALA A 16 -13.28 -11.80 -18.90
CA ALA A 16 -11.94 -11.50 -19.39
C ALA A 16 -11.04 -10.85 -18.32
N LEU A 17 -11.60 -9.96 -17.49
CA LEU A 17 -10.87 -9.36 -16.38
C LEU A 17 -10.52 -10.39 -15.30
N ASP A 18 -11.48 -11.24 -14.93
CA ASP A 18 -11.33 -12.25 -13.88
C ASP A 18 -10.31 -13.34 -14.26
N GLN A 19 -10.30 -13.74 -15.54
CA GLN A 19 -9.46 -14.83 -16.05
C GLN A 19 -8.13 -14.38 -16.63
N TYR A 20 -7.79 -13.08 -16.61
CA TYR A 20 -6.59 -12.57 -17.27
C TYR A 20 -5.32 -13.28 -16.78
N PHE A 21 -5.18 -13.48 -15.46
CA PHE A 21 -4.02 -14.16 -14.89
C PHE A 21 -4.04 -15.69 -15.05
N ASP A 22 -5.16 -16.25 -15.50
CA ASP A 22 -5.27 -17.67 -15.85
C ASP A 22 -4.94 -17.93 -17.32
N LYS A 23 -5.25 -16.97 -18.20
CA LYS A 23 -5.21 -17.13 -19.66
C LYS A 23 -4.22 -16.19 -20.32
N ASP A 24 -3.01 -16.71 -20.52
CA ASP A 24 -1.90 -16.05 -21.22
C ASP A 24 -1.58 -14.63 -20.69
N PRO A 25 -1.38 -14.47 -19.35
CA PRO A 25 -0.97 -13.18 -18.83
C PRO A 25 0.43 -12.82 -19.34
N TYR A 26 0.76 -11.53 -19.32
CA TYR A 26 2.09 -11.06 -19.69
C TYR A 26 3.15 -11.37 -18.61
N LYS A 27 3.41 -12.66 -18.37
CA LYS A 27 4.24 -13.20 -17.28
C LYS A 27 5.63 -12.59 -17.24
N ALA A 28 6.25 -12.36 -18.41
CA ALA A 28 7.58 -11.76 -18.50
C ALA A 28 7.66 -10.40 -17.78
N TRP A 29 6.59 -9.62 -17.80
CA TRP A 29 6.52 -8.35 -17.08
C TRP A 29 6.12 -8.55 -15.62
N TYR A 30 5.04 -9.28 -15.32
CA TYR A 30 4.52 -9.41 -13.96
C TYR A 30 5.45 -10.20 -13.02
N ASP A 31 5.99 -11.32 -13.49
CA ASP A 31 6.84 -12.21 -12.70
C ASP A 31 8.18 -11.58 -12.34
N GLN A 32 8.67 -10.68 -13.20
CA GLN A 32 9.93 -9.97 -12.97
C GLN A 32 9.73 -8.67 -12.19
N SER A 33 8.59 -7.99 -12.32
CA SER A 33 8.37 -6.66 -11.74
C SER A 33 7.85 -6.71 -10.31
N PHE A 34 6.61 -7.14 -10.13
CA PHE A 34 5.85 -7.08 -8.87
C PHE A 34 5.84 -8.40 -8.12
N GLU A 35 5.73 -9.54 -8.81
CA GLU A 35 5.42 -10.83 -8.18
C GLU A 35 6.37 -11.21 -7.03
N PRO A 36 7.71 -11.02 -7.11
CA PRO A 36 8.58 -11.35 -5.99
C PRO A 36 8.33 -10.48 -4.75
N LEU A 37 7.95 -9.21 -4.94
CA LEU A 37 7.59 -8.30 -3.85
C LEU A 37 6.25 -8.72 -3.23
N LEU A 38 5.26 -9.01 -4.06
CA LEU A 38 3.94 -9.48 -3.64
C LEU A 38 4.04 -10.80 -2.86
N ASN A 39 4.91 -11.72 -3.28
CA ASN A 39 5.13 -12.96 -2.54
C ASN A 39 5.62 -12.71 -1.10
N GLY A 40 6.45 -11.68 -0.89
CA GLY A 40 6.84 -11.25 0.46
C GLY A 40 5.68 -10.70 1.30
N LEU A 41 4.65 -10.16 0.64
CA LEU A 41 3.39 -9.71 1.24
C LEU A 41 2.37 -10.84 1.47
N HIS A 42 2.71 -12.09 1.12
CA HIS A 42 1.75 -13.19 1.03
C HIS A 42 0.60 -12.87 0.06
N ALA A 43 0.93 -12.20 -1.05
CA ALA A 43 0.01 -11.85 -2.11
C ALA A 43 0.52 -12.34 -3.47
N SER A 44 -0.38 -12.54 -4.43
CA SER A 44 -0.03 -12.89 -5.81
C SER A 44 -1.12 -12.45 -6.78
N PHE A 45 -0.78 -12.24 -8.05
CA PHE A 45 -1.78 -12.09 -9.11
C PHE A 45 -2.52 -13.40 -9.43
N TYR A 46 -1.92 -14.56 -9.12
CA TYR A 46 -2.36 -15.87 -9.62
C TYR A 46 -3.29 -16.63 -8.66
N GLY A 47 -3.86 -15.97 -7.65
CA GLY A 47 -4.80 -16.57 -6.70
C GLY A 47 -4.26 -17.72 -5.84
N ASN A 48 -2.93 -17.91 -5.81
CA ASN A 48 -2.26 -19.03 -5.13
C ASN A 48 -1.64 -18.64 -3.77
N LYS A 49 -1.98 -17.45 -3.27
CA LYS A 49 -1.55 -16.90 -1.97
C LYS A 49 -2.76 -16.48 -1.15
N GLU A 50 -2.50 -16.11 0.11
CA GLU A 50 -3.49 -15.61 1.04
C GLU A 50 -4.28 -14.42 0.46
N ASN A 51 -3.57 -13.50 -0.20
CA ASN A 51 -4.17 -12.31 -0.83
C ASN A 51 -4.04 -12.37 -2.35
N THR A 52 -5.11 -12.04 -3.06
CA THR A 52 -5.09 -11.89 -4.53
C THR A 52 -4.99 -10.43 -4.90
N VAL A 53 -4.04 -10.09 -5.77
CA VAL A 53 -3.77 -8.71 -6.18
C VAL A 53 -4.62 -8.32 -7.36
N LEU A 54 -5.25 -7.15 -7.28
CA LEU A 54 -5.87 -6.49 -8.42
C LEU A 54 -4.89 -5.49 -9.04
N HIS A 55 -4.50 -5.72 -10.29
CA HIS A 55 -3.73 -4.75 -11.07
C HIS A 55 -4.66 -3.75 -11.75
N THR A 56 -4.43 -2.45 -11.57
CA THR A 56 -5.18 -1.38 -12.23
C THR A 56 -4.26 -0.22 -12.57
N ASP A 57 -4.64 0.58 -13.58
CA ASP A 57 -3.88 1.74 -14.02
C ASP A 57 -4.47 3.05 -13.48
N ILE A 58 -3.64 3.85 -12.79
CA ILE A 58 -4.03 5.15 -12.22
C ILE A 58 -4.54 6.16 -13.26
N CYS A 59 -4.13 5.99 -14.52
CA CYS A 59 -4.57 6.83 -15.62
C CYS A 59 -5.98 6.47 -16.10
N SER A 60 -6.34 5.19 -16.06
CA SER A 60 -7.67 4.68 -16.41
C SER A 60 -7.74 3.20 -16.06
N PRO A 61 -8.74 2.74 -15.30
CA PRO A 61 -8.91 1.31 -15.04
C PRO A 61 -9.51 0.56 -16.24
N LEU A 62 -9.77 1.25 -17.36
CA LEU A 62 -10.35 0.66 -18.56
C LEU A 62 -9.26 0.17 -19.51
N ALA A 63 -9.30 -1.11 -19.83
CA ALA A 63 -8.49 -1.69 -20.89
C ALA A 63 -8.87 -1.10 -22.26
N THR A 64 -7.87 -0.82 -23.09
CA THR A 64 -8.05 -0.22 -24.41
C THR A 64 -7.74 -1.22 -25.52
N ASN A 65 -8.43 -1.09 -26.67
CA ASN A 65 -8.06 -1.75 -27.92
C ASN A 65 -8.03 -0.70 -29.04
N PRO A 66 -6.85 -0.33 -29.59
CA PRO A 66 -5.53 -0.95 -29.40
C PRO A 66 -4.92 -0.68 -28.01
N THR A 67 -3.77 -1.31 -27.71
CA THR A 67 -3.08 -1.14 -26.42
C THR A 67 -2.74 0.31 -26.15
N TRP A 68 -2.62 0.67 -24.87
CA TRP A 68 -2.36 2.04 -24.43
C TRP A 68 -1.25 2.71 -25.23
N ASP A 69 -0.10 2.05 -25.41
CA ASP A 69 1.06 2.61 -26.11
C ASP A 69 0.77 3.00 -27.57
N SER A 70 -0.17 2.31 -28.22
CA SER A 70 -0.57 2.54 -29.61
C SER A 70 -1.55 3.71 -29.77
N LEU A 71 -2.10 4.24 -28.68
CA LEU A 71 -3.02 5.38 -28.73
C LEU A 71 -2.30 6.70 -28.98
N THR A 72 -2.98 7.63 -29.65
CA THR A 72 -2.50 9.00 -29.84
C THR A 72 -2.41 9.73 -28.51
N LYS A 73 -1.64 10.83 -28.46
CA LYS A 73 -1.50 11.64 -27.24
C LYS A 73 -2.85 12.25 -26.82
N GLU A 74 -3.66 12.62 -27.81
CA GLU A 74 -5.00 13.19 -27.62
C GLU A 74 -5.93 12.15 -27.00
N ALA A 75 -5.99 10.94 -27.56
CA ALA A 75 -6.81 9.85 -27.02
C ALA A 75 -6.39 9.46 -25.58
N LYS A 76 -5.07 9.39 -25.31
CA LYS A 76 -4.56 9.14 -23.95
C LYS A 76 -4.97 10.23 -22.97
N LYS A 77 -4.99 11.50 -23.41
CA LYS A 77 -5.39 12.64 -22.59
C LYS A 77 -6.89 12.62 -22.29
N ASP A 78 -7.70 12.32 -23.29
CA ASP A 78 -9.15 12.23 -23.14
C ASP A 78 -9.51 11.09 -22.18
N LEU A 79 -8.92 9.90 -22.38
CA LEU A 79 -9.09 8.76 -21.46
C LEU A 79 -8.61 9.06 -20.04
N GLN A 80 -7.50 9.79 -19.88
CA GLN A 80 -7.01 10.17 -18.54
C GLN A 80 -7.95 11.11 -17.80
N THR A 81 -8.67 11.97 -18.52
CA THR A 81 -9.50 12.99 -17.89
C THR A 81 -10.60 12.35 -17.04
N GLU A 82 -11.28 11.34 -17.57
CA GLU A 82 -12.30 10.58 -16.85
C GLU A 82 -11.71 9.36 -16.13
N GLY A 83 -10.69 8.73 -16.70
CA GLY A 83 -10.10 7.50 -16.18
C GLY A 83 -9.44 7.67 -14.81
N VAL A 84 -8.83 8.83 -14.55
CA VAL A 84 -8.26 9.13 -13.22
C VAL A 84 -9.35 9.21 -12.17
N GLN A 85 -10.47 9.87 -12.48
CA GLN A 85 -11.61 9.95 -11.56
C GLN A 85 -12.18 8.54 -11.31
N LEU A 86 -12.40 7.78 -12.39
CA LEU A 86 -12.91 6.41 -12.30
C LEU A 86 -11.99 5.50 -11.47
N TRP A 87 -10.67 5.69 -11.56
CA TRP A 87 -9.72 4.96 -10.72
C TRP A 87 -9.87 5.29 -9.23
N HIS A 88 -10.10 6.56 -8.87
CA HIS A 88 -10.36 6.93 -7.47
C HIS A 88 -11.68 6.34 -6.96
N GLU A 89 -12.73 6.39 -7.78
CA GLU A 89 -14.01 5.76 -7.46
C GLU A 89 -13.86 4.25 -7.26
N LEU A 90 -13.03 3.59 -8.08
CA LEU A 90 -12.71 2.17 -7.91
C LEU A 90 -11.98 1.90 -6.59
N VAL A 91 -10.99 2.71 -6.22
CA VAL A 91 -10.28 2.55 -4.94
C VAL A 91 -11.23 2.78 -3.75
N GLU A 92 -12.10 3.78 -3.83
CA GLU A 92 -13.13 4.02 -2.81
C GLU A 92 -14.17 2.91 -2.75
N TYR A 93 -14.48 2.25 -3.87
CA TYR A 93 -15.35 1.08 -3.85
C TYR A 93 -14.67 -0.14 -3.23
N LEU A 94 -13.43 -0.43 -3.64
CA LEU A 94 -12.68 -1.61 -3.20
C LEU A 94 -12.24 -1.53 -1.74
N GLN A 95 -11.99 -0.32 -1.22
CA GLN A 95 -11.42 -0.10 0.11
C GLN A 95 -10.20 -1.02 0.35
N PRO A 96 -9.08 -0.89 -0.38
CA PRO A 96 -7.90 -1.71 -0.11
C PRO A 96 -7.19 -1.28 1.19
N ASP A 97 -6.56 -2.22 1.89
CA ASP A 97 -5.66 -1.91 3.01
C ASP A 97 -4.30 -1.38 2.52
N VAL A 98 -3.86 -1.89 1.36
CA VAL A 98 -2.58 -1.60 0.77
C VAL A 98 -2.72 -1.25 -0.71
N ILE A 99 -2.11 -0.14 -1.11
CA ILE A 99 -1.90 0.23 -2.51
C ILE A 99 -0.40 0.20 -2.79
N LEU A 100 0.05 -0.71 -3.64
CA LEU A 100 1.44 -0.76 -4.11
C LEU A 100 1.52 -0.05 -5.47
N ILE A 101 2.36 0.99 -5.57
CA ILE A 101 2.43 1.80 -6.79
C ILE A 101 3.87 2.06 -7.23
N SER A 102 4.12 1.97 -8.54
CA SER A 102 5.42 2.27 -9.14
C SER A 102 5.21 2.97 -10.47
N VAL A 103 5.23 4.30 -10.45
CA VAL A 103 4.95 5.17 -11.61
C VAL A 103 5.87 6.39 -11.62
N ALA A 104 5.89 7.14 -12.72
CA ALA A 104 6.56 8.43 -12.78
C ALA A 104 5.88 9.46 -11.86
N GLY A 105 6.63 10.48 -11.42
CA GLY A 105 6.13 11.48 -10.46
C GLY A 105 4.86 12.20 -10.91
N GLU A 106 4.72 12.46 -12.22
CA GLU A 106 3.52 13.10 -12.79
C GLU A 106 2.25 12.24 -12.68
N HIS A 107 2.39 10.91 -12.60
CA HIS A 107 1.28 10.00 -12.36
C HIS A 107 1.03 9.82 -10.87
N LEU A 108 2.10 9.76 -10.06
CA LEU A 108 1.96 9.71 -8.60
C LEU A 108 1.22 10.94 -8.06
N ALA A 109 1.46 12.12 -8.65
CA ALA A 109 0.78 13.37 -8.31
C ALA A 109 -0.74 13.34 -8.57
N LYS A 110 -1.26 12.33 -9.29
CA LYS A 110 -2.69 12.14 -9.51
C LYS A 110 -3.40 11.50 -8.33
N LEU A 111 -2.68 11.01 -7.31
CA LEU A 111 -3.29 10.48 -6.08
C LEU A 111 -3.94 11.61 -5.27
N GLN A 112 -5.27 11.61 -5.19
CA GLN A 112 -6.07 12.68 -4.59
C GLN A 112 -6.89 12.21 -3.37
N PHE A 113 -6.33 11.33 -2.55
CA PHE A 113 -6.94 10.96 -1.26
C PHE A 113 -6.52 11.91 -0.14
N LYS A 114 -7.37 12.07 0.87
CA LYS A 114 -7.04 12.85 2.07
C LYS A 114 -5.85 12.20 2.79
N THR A 115 -4.76 12.93 2.90
CA THR A 115 -3.54 12.48 3.60
C THR A 115 -3.79 12.36 5.11
N VAL A 116 -3.40 11.22 5.68
CA VAL A 116 -3.32 10.98 7.13
C VAL A 116 -1.89 11.15 7.63
N SER A 117 -0.91 10.58 6.92
CA SER A 117 0.51 10.82 7.12
C SER A 117 1.19 10.97 5.77
N ASP A 118 2.11 11.93 5.67
CA ASP A 118 2.81 12.20 4.41
C ASP A 118 3.96 11.20 4.17
N TRP A 119 4.61 11.32 3.01
CA TRP A 119 5.67 10.42 2.57
C TRP A 119 6.81 10.28 3.57
N GLU A 120 7.07 9.05 3.99
CA GLU A 120 8.23 8.67 4.79
C GLU A 120 8.98 7.51 4.13
N THR A 121 10.31 7.50 4.22
CA THR A 121 11.11 6.36 3.74
C THR A 121 11.03 5.22 4.75
N ILE A 122 10.43 4.11 4.36
CA ILE A 122 10.31 2.91 5.20
C ILE A 122 11.37 1.85 4.91
N TYR A 123 11.94 1.86 3.70
CA TYR A 123 12.92 0.87 3.29
C TYR A 123 13.98 1.51 2.40
N THR A 124 15.24 1.16 2.64
CA THR A 124 16.37 1.60 1.81
C THR A 124 17.19 0.38 1.42
N LEU A 125 17.54 0.28 0.14
CA LEU A 125 18.58 -0.63 -0.36
C LEU A 125 19.87 0.18 -0.55
N PRO A 126 20.82 0.12 0.41
CA PRO A 126 21.98 1.01 0.41
C PRO A 126 22.82 0.91 -0.86
N ASN A 127 23.02 -0.31 -1.36
CA ASN A 127 23.88 -0.58 -2.53
C ASN A 127 23.27 -0.09 -3.85
N GLN A 128 21.95 0.10 -3.91
CA GLN A 128 21.22 0.45 -5.13
C GLN A 128 20.59 1.85 -5.06
N ARG A 129 20.72 2.55 -3.93
CA ARG A 129 20.04 3.82 -3.63
C ARG A 129 18.54 3.78 -3.96
N TYR A 130 17.93 2.60 -3.75
CA TYR A 130 16.51 2.38 -4.00
C TYR A 130 15.75 2.56 -2.69
N LEU A 131 14.65 3.31 -2.74
CA LEU A 131 13.84 3.67 -1.59
C LEU A 131 12.41 3.18 -1.78
N ILE A 132 11.80 2.74 -0.69
CA ILE A 132 10.33 2.62 -0.59
C ILE A 132 9.84 3.68 0.35
N ASN A 133 8.90 4.48 -0.17
CA ASN A 133 8.22 5.49 0.60
C ASN A 133 6.81 5.01 0.95
N SER A 134 6.33 5.36 2.14
CA SER A 134 4.99 5.07 2.63
C SER A 134 4.23 6.37 2.82
N LYS A 135 2.94 6.36 2.48
CA LYS A 135 1.99 7.44 2.79
C LYS A 135 0.69 6.81 3.27
N LYS A 136 0.08 7.34 4.33
CA LYS A 136 -1.26 6.89 4.76
C LYS A 136 -2.32 7.84 4.24
N VAL A 137 -3.41 7.28 3.75
CA VAL A 137 -4.54 8.04 3.21
C VAL A 137 -5.86 7.56 3.81
N GLN A 138 -6.81 8.47 3.93
CA GLN A 138 -8.17 8.17 4.35
C GLN A 138 -9.00 7.80 3.12
N LEU A 139 -9.57 6.60 3.14
CA LEU A 139 -10.67 6.18 2.27
C LEU A 139 -12.00 6.33 3.03
N ALA A 140 -13.14 6.10 2.36
CA ALA A 140 -14.46 6.26 2.96
C ALA A 140 -14.63 5.56 4.33
N HIS A 141 -14.13 4.33 4.48
CA HIS A 141 -14.39 3.51 5.68
C HIS A 141 -13.14 3.21 6.51
N LYS A 142 -11.94 3.34 5.93
CA LYS A 142 -10.69 3.02 6.63
C LYS A 142 -9.51 3.85 6.15
N THR A 143 -8.39 3.73 6.86
CA THR A 143 -7.11 4.22 6.40
C THR A 143 -6.42 3.15 5.55
N ALA A 144 -5.85 3.54 4.43
CA ALA A 144 -5.04 2.68 3.56
C ALA A 144 -3.59 3.14 3.56
N SER A 145 -2.66 2.19 3.40
CA SER A 145 -1.23 2.46 3.24
C SER A 145 -0.86 2.41 1.76
N ILE A 146 -0.22 3.46 1.27
CA ILE A 146 0.35 3.53 -0.08
C ILE A 146 1.86 3.31 0.02
N TYR A 147 2.36 2.28 -0.66
CA TYR A 147 3.79 2.03 -0.78
C TYR A 147 4.26 2.35 -2.20
N PHE A 148 5.17 3.32 -2.30
CA PHE A 148 5.72 3.80 -3.55
C PHE A 148 7.19 3.41 -3.70
N GLY A 149 7.50 2.72 -4.79
CA GLY A 149 8.87 2.52 -5.28
C GLY A 149 9.01 3.12 -6.66
N ARG A 150 10.07 3.89 -6.91
CA ARG A 150 10.27 4.54 -8.22
C ARG A 150 10.32 3.49 -9.35
N ALA A 151 9.62 3.75 -10.44
CA ALA A 151 9.73 2.96 -11.65
C ALA A 151 11.06 3.25 -12.39
N ALA A 152 11.60 2.22 -13.06
CA ALA A 152 12.61 2.36 -14.11
C ALA A 152 11.94 1.97 -15.44
N GLU A 153 12.57 1.16 -16.30
CA GLU A 153 11.88 0.54 -17.44
C GLU A 153 10.73 -0.39 -16.98
N MET A 154 10.87 -1.01 -15.80
CA MET A 154 9.83 -1.79 -15.13
C MET A 154 9.73 -1.41 -13.64
N PRO A 155 8.56 -1.60 -13.01
CA PRO A 155 8.40 -1.51 -11.57
C PRO A 155 9.44 -2.37 -10.85
N PHE A 156 10.17 -1.74 -9.92
CA PHE A 156 11.24 -2.40 -9.16
C PHE A 156 12.33 -3.08 -10.02
N GLY A 157 12.47 -2.72 -11.30
CA GLY A 157 13.37 -3.42 -12.24
C GLY A 157 14.86 -3.36 -11.85
N LEU A 158 15.24 -2.41 -11.01
CA LEU A 158 16.61 -2.28 -10.49
C LEU A 158 16.90 -3.14 -9.25
N VAL A 159 15.89 -3.83 -8.72
CA VAL A 159 15.97 -4.59 -7.47
C VAL A 159 15.98 -6.09 -7.78
N SER A 160 16.86 -6.85 -7.13
CA SER A 160 16.88 -8.32 -7.30
C SER A 160 15.61 -8.97 -6.73
N PRO A 161 15.16 -10.13 -7.25
CA PRO A 161 13.99 -10.83 -6.73
C PRO A 161 14.04 -11.10 -5.21
N GLU A 162 15.21 -11.46 -4.68
CA GLU A 162 15.40 -11.73 -3.24
C GLU A 162 15.21 -10.47 -2.40
N ASN A 163 15.69 -9.33 -2.90
CA ASN A 163 15.50 -8.05 -2.23
C ASN A 163 14.05 -7.58 -2.31
N LYS A 164 13.36 -7.82 -3.44
CA LYS A 164 11.92 -7.57 -3.56
C LYS A 164 11.12 -8.37 -2.54
N GLU A 165 11.42 -9.66 -2.38
CA GLU A 165 10.75 -10.49 -1.37
C GLU A 165 10.99 -9.98 0.06
N LYS A 166 12.22 -9.57 0.39
CA LYS A 166 12.53 -8.93 1.68
C LYS A 166 11.77 -7.63 1.89
N MET A 167 11.63 -6.81 0.84
CA MET A 167 10.84 -5.59 0.89
C MET A 167 9.36 -5.91 1.15
N GLY A 168 8.79 -6.89 0.45
CA GLY A 168 7.43 -7.35 0.69
C GLY A 168 7.19 -7.79 2.13
N LYS A 169 8.09 -8.59 2.69
CA LYS A 169 8.04 -9.03 4.10
C LYS A 169 8.07 -7.85 5.07
N HIS A 170 8.89 -6.84 4.77
CA HIS A 170 8.96 -5.62 5.57
C HIS A 170 7.66 -4.82 5.51
N ILE A 171 7.08 -4.64 4.32
CA ILE A 171 5.80 -3.96 4.12
C ILE A 171 4.67 -4.68 4.86
N LYS A 172 4.63 -6.01 4.79
CA LYS A 172 3.64 -6.84 5.52
C LYS A 172 3.70 -6.57 7.03
N ALA A 173 4.90 -6.64 7.60
CA ALA A 173 5.11 -6.42 9.03
C ALA A 173 4.70 -5.01 9.49
N LEU A 174 4.83 -3.98 8.63
CA LEU A 174 4.37 -2.63 8.94
C LEU A 174 2.85 -2.51 8.87
N THR A 175 2.24 -3.16 7.89
CA THR A 175 0.78 -3.15 7.69
C THR A 175 0.08 -3.82 8.88
N GLU A 176 0.51 -5.02 9.26
CA GLU A 176 -0.09 -5.78 10.37
C GLU A 176 0.12 -5.13 11.74
N LYS A 177 1.23 -4.41 11.94
CA LYS A 177 1.47 -3.66 13.19
C LYS A 177 0.56 -2.44 13.32
N SER A 178 0.09 -1.88 12.21
CA SER A 178 -0.82 -0.72 12.23
C SER A 178 -2.25 -1.10 12.66
N ASP A 179 -2.62 -2.38 12.56
CA ASP A 179 -3.96 -2.89 12.91
C ASP A 179 -4.10 -3.30 14.39
N GLN A 180 -2.98 -3.36 15.12
CA GLN A 180 -3.03 -3.52 16.57
C GLN A 180 -3.37 -2.16 17.20
N PRO A 181 -4.46 -2.02 17.97
CA PRO A 181 -4.67 -0.83 18.76
C PRO A 181 -3.45 -0.66 19.65
N ILE A 182 -2.84 0.52 19.61
CA ILE A 182 -1.70 0.85 20.46
C ILE A 182 -2.20 0.75 21.90
N ASP A 183 -1.91 -0.36 22.58
CA ASP A 183 -2.01 -0.47 24.03
C ASP A 183 -0.90 0.40 24.60
N LEU A 184 -1.16 1.69 24.70
CA LEU A 184 -0.36 2.62 25.49
C LEU A 184 -0.56 2.25 26.96
N LYS A 185 0.04 1.14 27.40
CA LYS A 185 0.40 1.01 28.81
C LYS A 185 1.34 2.17 29.10
N PRO A 186 0.99 3.08 30.03
CA PRO A 186 1.89 4.16 30.38
C PRO A 186 3.15 3.50 30.95
N PHE A 187 4.27 3.65 30.25
CA PHE A 187 5.57 3.51 30.86
C PHE A 187 5.75 4.70 31.82
N LEU A 188 5.09 4.62 32.98
CA LEU A 188 5.45 5.40 34.14
C LEU A 188 6.81 4.88 34.60
N HIS A 189 7.86 5.59 34.16
CA HIS A 189 9.12 5.65 34.87
C HIS A 189 8.82 5.94 36.34
N SER A 190 8.97 4.95 37.23
CA SER A 190 9.13 5.20 38.65
C SER A 190 10.56 5.66 38.91
N ALA A 191 10.89 6.86 38.44
CA ALA A 191 12.02 7.59 38.98
C ALA A 191 11.53 8.34 40.22
N ILE A 192 12.14 8.00 41.36
CA ILE A 192 12.23 8.85 42.56
C ILE A 192 10.94 8.93 43.39
N LYS A 193 10.76 7.98 44.31
CA LYS A 193 10.34 8.32 45.67
C LYS A 193 11.56 8.22 46.56
N SER A 194 12.28 9.33 46.69
CA SER A 194 13.19 9.55 47.80
C SER A 194 12.35 9.67 49.08
N GLU A 195 12.63 8.75 50.00
CA GLU A 195 12.63 8.94 51.46
C GLU A 195 11.39 9.57 52.10
N HIS A 196 10.54 8.70 52.66
CA HIS A 196 10.09 8.88 54.04
C HIS A 196 10.10 7.51 54.73
N HIS A 197 11.10 7.32 55.59
CA HIS A 197 11.23 6.19 56.49
C HIS A 197 10.47 6.53 57.76
N ASP A 198 9.37 5.82 58.03
CA ASP A 198 8.78 5.78 59.37
C ASP A 198 9.63 4.85 60.24
N ALA A 199 10.18 5.38 61.33
CA ALA A 199 10.56 4.63 62.51
C ALA A 199 10.60 5.58 63.71
N GLU A 200 9.55 5.55 64.52
CA GLU A 200 9.63 5.94 65.93
C GLU A 200 10.78 5.18 66.59
N TYR A 201 11.72 5.85 67.28
CA TYR A 201 12.38 5.38 68.51
C TYR A 201 13.36 6.48 69.01
N PHE A 202 13.32 6.76 70.32
CA PHE A 202 14.24 7.59 71.15
C PHE A 202 13.87 9.04 71.54
N ARG A 203 13.02 9.11 72.59
CA ARG A 203 13.19 9.76 73.91
C ARG A 203 13.93 11.13 74.09
N TRP A 204 13.16 12.05 74.69
CA TRP A 204 13.44 12.96 75.85
C TRP A 204 14.69 13.86 75.85
N ASN A 205 14.51 15.20 75.84
CA ASN A 205 14.48 16.04 77.05
C ASN A 205 14.32 17.55 76.74
N GLN A 206 13.54 18.23 77.59
CA GLN A 206 13.77 19.55 78.28
C GLN A 206 14.39 20.71 77.47
N GLU A 207 14.02 21.99 77.57
CA GLU A 207 13.27 22.81 78.53
C GLU A 207 13.12 24.21 77.87
N ALA A 208 11.95 24.85 77.99
CA ALA A 208 11.74 26.15 78.64
C ALA A 208 12.70 27.32 78.26
N ASN A 209 12.26 28.17 77.33
CA ASN A 209 11.85 29.58 77.53
C ASN A 209 11.81 30.33 76.19
#